data_AF-A0AAV0QRM8-F1
#
_entry.id   AF-A0AAV0QRM8-F1
#
_cell.length_a   1.000
_cell.length_b   1.000
_cell.length_c   1.000
_cell.angle_alpha   90.00
_cell.angle_beta   90.00
_cell.angle_gamma   90.00
#
_symmetry.space_group_name_H-M   'P 1'
#
loop_
_entity.id
_entity.type
_entity.pdbx_description
1 polymer ?
#
loop_
_entity_poly.entity_id
_entity_poly.type
_entity_poly.pdbx_seq_one_letter_code
_entity_poly.pdbx_strand_id
1 'polypeptide(L)'
;MDHSKGVNFAVAGVSVLPKAQRDKFGSHLKYSQSSLDVQLQWFVNFSREAFPNESARKANFESALFVLGGGGNDYGGFKNTPQERMTLIPYVIAALKQGMELVP
;
A
#
# COMPACT_ATOMS: atom_id res chain seq x y z
N MET A 1 -1.62 -9.61 -21.17
CA MET A 1 -1.89 -10.68 -20.19
C MET A 1 -3.40 -10.68 -19.91
N ASP A 2 -3.98 -11.80 -19.50
CA ASP A 2 -5.40 -11.88 -19.11
C ASP A 2 -5.55 -11.43 -17.65
N HIS A 3 -6.42 -10.45 -17.41
CA HIS A 3 -6.69 -9.86 -16.08
C HIS A 3 -8.13 -10.10 -15.62
N SER A 4 -8.87 -10.98 -16.28
CA SER A 4 -10.28 -11.31 -15.95
C SER A 4 -10.47 -11.85 -14.54
N LYS A 5 -9.41 -12.35 -13.90
CA LYS A 5 -9.42 -12.86 -12.51
C LYS A 5 -8.91 -11.84 -11.49
N GLY A 6 -8.69 -10.59 -11.89
CA GLY A 6 -8.11 -9.54 -11.05
C GLY A 6 -6.59 -9.54 -11.02
N VAL A 7 -6.03 -8.54 -10.34
CA VAL A 7 -4.60 -8.32 -10.18
C VAL A 7 -4.30 -8.02 -8.71
N ASN A 8 -3.25 -8.61 -8.18
CA ASN A 8 -2.87 -8.46 -6.77
C ASN A 8 -1.46 -7.85 -6.66
N PHE A 9 -1.36 -6.70 -6.01
CA PHE A 9 -0.10 -6.00 -5.74
C PHE A 9 0.37 -6.17 -4.29
N ALA A 10 -0.40 -6.86 -3.44
CA ALA A 10 -0.08 -7.04 -2.04
C ALA A 10 1.21 -7.84 -1.83
N VAL A 11 2.08 -7.35 -0.96
CA VAL A 11 3.30 -8.06 -0.56
C VAL A 11 3.22 -8.42 0.92
N ALA A 12 3.35 -9.71 1.22
CA ALA A 12 3.35 -10.18 2.61
C ALA A 12 4.54 -9.58 3.39
N GLY A 13 4.33 -9.27 4.67
CA GLY A 13 5.39 -8.81 5.57
C GLY A 13 5.84 -7.36 5.40
N VAL A 14 5.22 -6.59 4.49
CA VAL A 14 5.58 -5.18 4.28
C VAL A 14 4.80 -4.24 5.19
N SER A 15 5.42 -3.10 5.49
CA SER A 15 4.82 -2.03 6.27
C SER A 15 3.96 -1.13 5.37
N VAL A 16 2.91 -0.56 5.94
CA VAL A 16 2.15 0.51 5.29
C VAL A 16 3.02 1.75 5.11
N LEU A 17 3.88 2.03 6.09
CA LEU A 17 4.70 3.25 6.09
C LEU A 17 5.83 3.18 5.04
N PRO A 18 6.06 4.28 4.31
CA PRO A 18 7.21 4.42 3.44
C PRO A 18 8.51 4.15 4.20
N LYS A 19 9.51 3.61 3.49
CA LYS A 19 10.83 3.34 4.07
C LYS A 19 11.41 4.53 4.83
N ALA A 20 11.33 5.73 4.27
CA ALA A 20 11.86 6.95 4.88
C ALA A 20 11.16 7.33 6.19
N GLN A 21 9.88 6.99 6.37
CA GLN A 21 9.17 7.19 7.64
C GLN A 21 9.56 6.11 8.65
N ARG A 22 9.63 4.85 8.22
CA ARG A 22 10.08 3.73 9.08
C ARG A 22 11.45 3.97 9.70
N ASP A 23 12.38 4.47 8.90
CA ASP A 23 13.76 4.73 9.34
C ASP A 23 13.82 5.75 10.50
N LYS A 24 12.80 6.64 10.63
CA LYS A 24 12.68 7.60 11.74
C LYS A 24 12.20 6.96 13.05
N PHE A 25 11.48 5.85 13.00
CA PHE A 25 10.92 5.17 14.17
C PHE A 25 11.86 4.12 14.77
N GLY A 26 13.12 4.07 14.33
CA GLY A 26 14.08 3.10 14.81
C GLY A 26 14.03 1.78 14.05
N SER A 27 15.17 1.10 14.02
CA SER A 27 15.58 0.09 13.05
C SER A 27 14.78 -1.22 12.96
N HIS A 28 13.65 -1.34 13.63
CA HIS A 28 12.93 -2.61 13.78
C HIS A 28 11.90 -2.90 12.68
N LEU A 29 11.60 -1.92 11.82
CA LEU A 29 10.73 -2.11 10.65
C LEU A 29 11.53 -2.34 9.34
N LYS A 30 12.84 -2.60 9.43
CA LYS A 30 13.80 -2.59 8.29
C LYS A 30 13.67 -3.75 7.29
N TYR A 31 12.68 -4.63 7.41
CA TYR A 31 12.69 -5.94 6.74
C TYR A 31 12.30 -5.94 5.26
N SER A 32 11.76 -4.85 4.71
CA SER A 32 11.38 -4.77 3.30
C SER A 32 11.74 -3.43 2.66
N GLN A 33 12.20 -3.48 1.40
CA GLN A 33 12.33 -2.31 0.53
C GLN A 33 11.00 -1.87 -0.09
N SER A 34 9.97 -2.72 0.02
CA SER A 34 8.60 -2.41 -0.40
C SER A 34 7.77 -1.89 0.78
N SER A 35 6.75 -1.13 0.45
CA SER A 35 5.75 -0.53 1.35
C SER A 35 4.48 -0.23 0.55
N LEU A 36 3.44 0.33 1.18
CA LEU A 36 2.18 0.60 0.51
C LEU A 36 2.34 1.55 -0.70
N ASP A 37 3.17 2.59 -0.56
CA ASP A 37 3.52 3.53 -1.62
C ASP A 37 4.12 2.83 -2.86
N VAL A 38 5.00 1.86 -2.65
CA VAL A 38 5.58 1.05 -3.73
C VAL A 38 4.51 0.22 -4.44
N GLN A 39 3.57 -0.39 -3.69
CA GLN A 39 2.48 -1.18 -4.26
C GLN A 39 1.49 -0.30 -5.05
N LEU A 40 1.19 0.91 -4.55
CA LEU A 40 0.37 1.89 -5.25
C LEU A 40 1.05 2.36 -6.54
N GLN A 41 2.38 2.55 -6.52
CA GLN A 41 3.13 2.88 -7.73
C GLN A 41 3.05 1.75 -8.77
N TRP A 42 3.11 0.48 -8.36
CA TRP A 42 2.89 -0.65 -9.26
C TRP A 42 1.49 -0.66 -9.86
N PHE A 43 0.46 -0.38 -9.05
CA PHE A 43 -0.92 -0.23 -9.54
C PHE A 43 -1.03 0.90 -10.59
N VAL A 44 -0.45 2.07 -10.32
CA VAL A 44 -0.46 3.21 -11.25
C VAL A 44 0.24 2.87 -12.57
N ASN A 45 1.40 2.21 -12.50
CA ASN A 45 2.14 1.79 -13.69
C ASN A 45 1.34 0.77 -14.50
N PHE A 46 0.82 -0.26 -13.84
CA PHE A 46 -0.05 -1.26 -14.45
C PHE A 46 -1.27 -0.63 -15.12
N SER A 47 -1.95 0.29 -14.43
CA SER A 47 -3.12 1.00 -14.95
C SER A 47 -2.80 1.76 -16.25
N ARG A 48 -1.63 2.40 -16.31
CA ARG A 48 -1.19 3.15 -17.50
C ARG A 48 -0.78 2.22 -18.65
N GLU A 49 -0.13 1.11 -18.36
CA GLU A 49 0.33 0.14 -19.37
C GLU A 49 -0.84 -0.69 -19.93
N ALA A 50 -1.73 -1.18 -19.07
CA ALA A 50 -2.88 -2.00 -19.47
C ALA A 50 -3.98 -1.17 -20.16
N PHE A 51 -4.16 0.09 -19.74
CA PHE A 51 -5.21 0.98 -20.23
C PHE A 51 -4.61 2.36 -20.57
N PRO A 52 -4.11 2.57 -21.81
CA PRO A 52 -3.28 3.73 -22.14
C PRO A 52 -3.96 5.09 -21.98
N ASN A 53 -5.25 5.17 -22.28
CA ASN A 53 -6.03 6.41 -22.19
C ASN A 53 -6.99 6.43 -21.00
N GLU A 54 -7.44 7.62 -20.63
CA GLU A 54 -8.29 7.85 -19.47
C GLU A 54 -9.67 7.18 -19.60
N SER A 55 -10.28 7.23 -20.78
CA SER A 55 -11.58 6.58 -21.03
C SER A 55 -11.52 5.07 -20.82
N ALA A 56 -10.44 4.42 -21.27
CA ALA A 56 -10.20 3.00 -21.06
C ALA A 56 -9.98 2.67 -19.59
N ARG A 57 -9.20 3.47 -18.86
CA ARG A 57 -9.03 3.31 -17.40
C ARG A 57 -10.37 3.43 -16.68
N LYS A 58 -11.13 4.48 -16.96
CA LYS A 58 -12.45 4.71 -16.36
C LYS A 58 -13.39 3.53 -16.61
N ALA A 59 -13.54 3.11 -17.86
CA ALA A 59 -14.44 2.01 -18.22
C ALA A 59 -14.06 0.67 -17.55
N ASN A 60 -12.76 0.40 -17.38
CA ASN A 60 -12.30 -0.84 -16.74
C ASN A 60 -12.37 -0.77 -15.20
N PHE A 61 -12.31 0.42 -14.61
CA PHE A 61 -12.31 0.60 -13.16
C PHE A 61 -13.67 0.95 -12.57
N GLU A 62 -14.63 1.43 -13.36
CA GLU A 62 -15.96 1.83 -12.92
C GLU A 62 -16.74 0.69 -12.22
N SER A 63 -16.50 -0.56 -12.63
CA SER A 63 -17.09 -1.75 -11.99
C SER A 63 -16.09 -2.58 -11.18
N ALA A 64 -14.87 -2.08 -10.99
CA ALA A 64 -13.83 -2.80 -10.28
C ALA A 64 -13.98 -2.67 -8.76
N LEU A 65 -13.64 -3.76 -8.05
CA LEU A 65 -13.46 -3.72 -6.61
C LEU A 65 -12.00 -3.45 -6.27
N PHE A 66 -11.76 -2.39 -5.52
CA PHE A 66 -10.44 -2.08 -4.97
C PHE A 66 -10.37 -2.49 -3.51
N VAL A 67 -9.37 -3.31 -3.17
CA VAL A 67 -9.11 -3.73 -1.80
C VAL A 67 -7.76 -3.15 -1.38
N LEU A 68 -7.80 -2.23 -0.43
CA LEU A 68 -6.62 -1.63 0.19
C LEU A 68 -6.62 -2.00 1.68
N GLY A 69 -5.52 -2.58 2.17
CA GLY A 69 -5.42 -3.00 3.56
C GLY A 69 -3.98 -3.17 4.01
N GLY A 70 -3.74 -3.02 5.31
CA GLY A 70 -2.42 -3.11 5.91
C GLY A 70 -2.43 -2.85 7.41
N GLY A 71 -1.27 -2.56 7.99
CA GLY A 71 -1.10 -2.25 9.41
C GLY A 71 -0.76 -3.46 10.27
N GLY A 72 -1.08 -4.68 9.82
CA GLY A 72 -0.73 -5.91 10.53
C GLY A 72 0.77 -6.03 10.82
N ASN A 73 1.64 -5.64 9.89
CA ASN A 73 3.08 -5.67 10.10
C ASN A 73 3.60 -4.46 10.89
N ASP A 74 2.93 -3.31 10.78
CA ASP A 74 3.26 -2.08 11.50
C ASP A 74 3.00 -2.23 13.01
N TYR A 75 1.93 -2.94 13.39
CA TYR A 75 1.57 -3.20 14.78
C TYR A 75 1.94 -4.62 15.27
N GLY A 76 2.10 -5.59 14.38
CA GLY A 76 2.42 -6.97 14.73
C GLY A 76 3.92 -7.24 14.88
N GLY A 77 4.79 -6.34 14.40
CA GLY A 77 6.24 -6.47 14.49
C GLY A 77 6.71 -6.62 15.95
N PHE A 78 7.14 -7.83 16.33
CA PHE A 78 7.46 -8.31 17.68
C PHE A 78 8.56 -7.56 18.45
N LYS A 79 9.03 -6.41 17.97
CA LYS A 79 10.17 -5.68 18.55
C LYS A 79 9.79 -4.36 19.22
N ASN A 80 8.61 -3.82 18.93
CA ASN A 80 8.13 -2.58 19.53
C ASN A 80 7.23 -2.87 20.72
N THR A 81 7.28 -2.03 21.75
CA THR A 81 6.34 -2.01 22.89
C THR A 81 4.93 -1.61 22.43
N PRO A 82 3.87 -1.94 23.19
CA PRO A 82 2.52 -1.46 22.90
C PRO A 82 2.44 0.07 22.71
N GLN A 83 3.16 0.83 23.53
CA GLN A 83 3.20 2.30 23.49
C GLN A 83 3.84 2.79 22.19
N GLU A 84 5.00 2.24 21.80
CA GLU A 84 5.64 2.57 20.53
C GLU A 84 4.72 2.28 19.34
N ARG A 85 3.99 1.16 19.36
CA ARG A 85 3.01 0.84 18.31
C ARG A 85 1.84 1.83 18.24
N MET A 86 1.35 2.30 19.39
CA MET A 86 0.29 3.31 19.43
C MET A 86 0.72 4.61 18.76
N THR A 87 2.02 4.98 18.83
CA THR A 87 2.53 6.17 18.14
C THR A 87 2.46 6.06 16.61
N LEU A 88 2.43 4.84 16.05
CA LEU A 88 2.36 4.60 14.60
C LEU A 88 0.94 4.73 14.03
N ILE A 89 -0.10 4.58 14.87
CA ILE A 89 -1.51 4.59 14.46
C ILE A 89 -1.85 5.78 13.54
N PRO A 90 -1.59 7.05 13.92
CA PRO A 90 -1.95 8.18 13.07
C PRO A 90 -1.23 8.14 11.71
N TYR A 91 0.02 7.67 11.65
CA TYR A 91 0.79 7.61 10.41
C TYR A 91 0.29 6.50 9.48
N VAL A 92 -0.03 5.33 10.03
CA VAL A 92 -0.58 4.20 9.25
C VAL A 92 -1.95 4.56 8.69
N ILE A 93 -2.83 5.18 9.50
CA ILE A 93 -4.14 5.66 9.03
C ILE A 93 -3.98 6.71 7.94
N ALA A 94 -3.06 7.67 8.10
CA ALA A 94 -2.82 8.71 7.11
C ALA A 94 -2.33 8.12 5.78
N ALA A 95 -1.38 7.18 5.81
CA ALA A 95 -0.86 6.52 4.62
C ALA A 95 -1.94 5.69 3.90
N LEU A 96 -2.81 4.98 4.64
CA LEU A 96 -3.94 4.27 4.04
C LEU A 96 -4.93 5.23 3.37
N LYS A 97 -5.27 6.34 4.03
CA LYS A 97 -6.16 7.38 3.46
C LYS A 97 -5.59 7.95 2.17
N GLN A 98 -4.32 8.33 2.17
CA GLN A 98 -3.63 8.81 0.97
C GLN A 98 -3.64 7.76 -0.16
N GLY A 99 -3.45 6.49 0.19
CA GLY A 99 -3.55 5.40 -0.78
C GLY A 99 -4.93 5.27 -1.40
N MET A 100 -6.00 5.42 -0.60
CA MET A 100 -7.38 5.39 -1.11
C MET A 100 -7.67 6.54 -2.08
N GLU A 101 -7.10 7.71 -1.86
CA GLU A 101 -7.27 8.88 -2.74
C GLU A 101 -6.56 8.72 -4.10
N LEU A 102 -5.62 7.79 -4.22
CA LEU A 102 -4.89 7.48 -5.46
C LEU A 102 -5.59 6.41 -6.32
N VAL A 103 -6.64 5.78 -5.79
CA VAL A 103 -7.45 4.81 -6.51
C VAL A 103 -8.60 5.55 -7.20
N PRO A 104 -8.82 5.35 -8.51
CA PRO A 104 -9.83 6.04 -9.30
C PRO A 104 -11.28 5.63 -8.99
#